data_AF-A0A9D9ADE4-F1
#
_entry.id   AF-A0A9D9ADE4-F1
#
_cell.length_a   1.000
_cell.length_b   1.000
_cell.length_c   1.000
_cell.angle_alpha   90.00
_cell.angle_beta   90.00
_cell.angle_gamma   90.00
#
_symmetry.space_group_name_H-M   'P 1'
#
loop_
_entity.id
_entity.type
_entity.pdbx_description
1 polymer ?
#
loop_
_entity_poly.entity_id
_entity_poly.type
_entity_poly.pdbx_seq_one_letter_code
_entity_poly.pdbx_strand_id
1 'polypeptide(L)'
;MRLTTLAATGLMLGLVALSGGRDAAALECNEKNPDICTTCEELRKAYSGGDIKSIRQVRGRSVWTPLYAAYFKDCPELAARYLGMGAHPAVGGMEGDLLATVISWDRWEVPKRAEWVQMLVRGGARLDSPPITDRTTRQRLMQEYGQRDDIMALIKIAEDAGG
;
A
#
# COMPACT_ATOMS: atom_id res chain seq x y z
N MET A 1 32.01 79.75 25.36
CA MET A 1 32.02 79.18 26.73
C MET A 1 31.19 77.90 26.70
N ARG A 2 31.80 76.73 27.03
CA ARG A 2 31.20 75.46 27.52
C ARG A 2 30.13 74.79 26.64
N LEU A 3 29.96 73.47 26.55
CA LEU A 3 30.70 72.21 26.80
C LEU A 3 29.70 71.13 26.31
N THR A 4 30.16 70.08 25.62
CA THR A 4 29.61 68.68 25.57
C THR A 4 28.09 68.46 25.30
N THR A 5 27.66 67.51 24.45
CA THR A 5 27.52 66.07 24.79
C THR A 5 27.14 65.25 23.54
N LEU A 6 27.62 64.00 23.48
CA LEU A 6 27.30 62.95 22.48
C LEU A 6 25.83 62.49 22.51
N ALA A 7 25.31 62.06 21.36
CA ALA A 7 24.37 60.92 21.24
C ALA A 7 24.35 60.47 19.75
N ALA A 8 25.09 59.42 19.40
CA ALA A 8 24.59 58.04 19.30
C ALA A 8 23.71 57.81 18.05
N THR A 9 24.40 57.44 16.97
CA THR A 9 23.86 56.99 15.69
C THR A 9 23.08 55.67 15.88
N GLY A 10 21.75 55.72 15.82
CA GLY A 10 20.91 54.53 15.85
C GLY A 10 20.83 53.87 14.47
N LEU A 11 21.66 52.86 14.22
CA LEU A 11 21.51 51.95 13.08
C LEU A 11 20.40 50.94 13.42
N MET A 12 19.19 51.15 12.91
CA MET A 12 18.12 50.14 12.96
C MET A 12 18.44 49.05 11.92
N LEU A 13 19.09 47.97 12.33
CA LEU A 13 19.09 46.72 11.57
C LEU A 13 17.69 46.10 11.66
N GLY A 14 16.90 46.30 10.60
CA GLY A 14 15.70 45.50 10.37
C GLY A 14 16.10 44.05 10.07
N LEU A 15 16.02 43.17 11.07
CA LEU A 15 16.03 41.74 10.85
C LEU A 15 14.75 41.36 10.11
N VAL A 16 14.86 41.14 8.80
CA VAL A 16 13.84 40.39 8.05
C VAL A 16 13.99 38.93 8.50
N ALA A 17 13.15 38.51 9.43
CA ALA A 17 12.97 37.10 9.73
C ALA A 17 12.30 36.43 8.52
N LEU A 18 13.11 35.97 7.57
CA LEU A 18 12.71 34.97 6.59
C LEU A 18 12.63 33.62 7.33
N SER A 19 11.59 33.45 8.15
CA SER A 19 11.15 32.13 8.59
C SER A 19 10.49 31.43 7.41
N GLY A 20 11.30 31.07 6.41
CA GLY A 20 10.96 30.04 5.43
C GLY A 20 11.06 28.68 6.09
N GLY A 21 10.28 28.46 7.14
CA GLY A 21 9.98 27.12 7.62
C GLY A 21 9.19 26.47 6.51
N ARG A 22 9.84 25.61 5.72
CA ARG A 22 9.11 24.59 4.97
C ARG A 22 8.49 23.69 6.03
N ASP A 23 7.25 23.99 6.40
CA ASP A 23 6.42 23.04 7.13
C ASP A 23 6.46 21.75 6.31
N ALA A 24 7.14 20.73 6.83
CA ALA A 24 7.00 19.39 6.31
C ALA A 24 5.54 19.04 6.58
N ALA A 25 4.68 19.21 5.56
CA ALA A 25 3.28 18.88 5.66
C ALA A 25 3.19 17.47 6.23
N ALA A 26 2.52 17.33 7.37
CA ALA A 26 2.31 16.04 8.00
C ALA A 26 1.70 15.12 6.94
N LEU A 27 2.28 13.94 6.74
CA LEU A 27 1.75 13.02 5.75
C LEU A 27 0.35 12.59 6.16
N GLU A 28 -0.64 12.88 5.32
CA GLU A 28 -2.03 12.56 5.57
C GLU A 28 -2.42 11.22 4.93
N CYS A 29 -3.32 10.47 5.58
CA CYS A 29 -3.98 9.31 4.97
C CYS A 29 -4.84 9.78 3.78
N ASN A 30 -4.45 9.34 2.58
CA ASN A 30 -5.16 9.60 1.33
C ASN A 30 -4.77 8.53 0.28
N GLU A 31 -5.34 8.60 -0.92
CA GLU A 31 -5.04 7.63 -2.01
C GLU A 31 -3.56 7.56 -2.40
N LYS A 32 -2.78 8.61 -2.12
CA LYS A 32 -1.34 8.64 -2.34
C LYS A 32 -0.59 8.04 -1.17
N ASN A 33 -1.07 8.14 0.07
CA ASN A 33 -0.42 7.58 1.27
C ASN A 33 -1.35 6.64 2.05
N PRO A 34 -1.82 5.54 1.44
CA PRO A 34 -2.76 4.62 2.08
C PRO A 34 -2.15 3.82 3.24
N ASP A 35 -0.82 3.73 3.29
CA ASP A 35 -0.06 3.12 4.37
C ASP A 35 -0.13 3.89 5.69
N ILE A 36 -0.54 5.16 5.67
CA ILE A 36 -0.70 6.00 6.86
C ILE A 36 -2.07 5.83 7.50
N CYS A 37 -3.06 5.39 6.74
CA CYS A 37 -4.40 5.14 7.26
C CYS A 37 -4.36 4.11 8.40
N THR A 38 -4.94 4.43 9.54
CA THR A 38 -4.91 3.60 10.75
C THR A 38 -6.11 2.66 10.83
N THR A 39 -7.23 3.05 10.21
CA THR A 39 -8.48 2.27 10.21
C THR A 39 -8.96 1.95 8.80
N CYS A 40 -9.81 0.92 8.68
CA CYS A 40 -10.48 0.61 7.42
C CYS A 40 -11.41 1.74 6.95
N GLU A 41 -11.98 2.51 7.88
CA GLU A 41 -12.83 3.64 7.58
C GLU A 41 -12.05 4.81 6.97
N GLU A 42 -10.87 5.11 7.52
CA GLU A 42 -9.93 6.07 6.94
C GLU A 42 -9.49 5.64 5.54
N LEU A 43 -9.13 4.35 5.38
CA LEU A 43 -8.75 3.82 4.08
C LEU A 43 -9.90 3.87 3.06
N ARG A 44 -11.14 3.60 3.49
CA ARG A 44 -12.33 3.71 2.65
C ARG A 44 -12.55 5.15 2.18
N LYS A 45 -12.36 6.14 3.07
CA LYS A 45 -12.44 7.57 2.71
C LYS A 45 -11.33 7.98 1.76
N ALA A 46 -10.10 7.50 2.00
CA ALA A 46 -8.94 7.78 1.16
C ALA A 46 -9.15 7.41 -0.31
N TYR A 47 -9.96 6.37 -0.60
CA TYR A 47 -10.30 5.95 -1.95
C TYR A 47 -11.73 6.32 -2.39
N SER A 48 -12.46 7.12 -1.60
CA SER A 48 -13.81 7.54 -1.96
C SER A 48 -13.77 8.45 -3.20
N GLY A 49 -14.44 8.04 -4.28
CA GLY A 49 -14.48 8.78 -5.55
C GLY A 49 -13.33 8.49 -6.53
N GLY A 50 -12.36 7.65 -6.16
CA GLY A 50 -11.26 7.27 -7.04
C GLY A 50 -11.56 6.03 -7.89
N ASP A 51 -10.87 5.88 -9.03
CA ASP A 51 -10.91 4.65 -9.84
C ASP A 51 -10.30 3.44 -9.11
N ILE A 52 -11.16 2.53 -8.66
CA ILE A 52 -10.79 1.31 -7.91
C ILE A 52 -9.89 0.36 -8.72
N LYS A 53 -9.89 0.46 -10.05
CA LYS A 53 -9.10 -0.40 -10.94
C LYS A 53 -7.66 0.06 -11.11
N SER A 54 -7.38 1.33 -10.79
CA SER A 54 -6.09 1.94 -11.08
C SER A 54 -4.96 1.46 -10.16
N ILE A 55 -3.77 1.33 -10.75
CA ILE A 55 -2.52 1.30 -10.01
C ILE A 55 -2.24 2.73 -9.55
N ARG A 56 -2.15 2.94 -8.24
CA ARG A 56 -1.98 4.28 -7.65
C ARG A 56 -0.53 4.72 -7.61
N GLN A 57 0.35 3.80 -7.23
CA GLN A 57 1.76 4.09 -7.06
C GLN A 57 2.60 2.82 -7.08
N VAL A 58 3.86 2.96 -7.44
CA VAL A 58 4.88 1.94 -7.26
C VAL A 58 5.86 2.46 -6.21
N ARG A 59 6.01 1.74 -5.10
CA ARG A 59 6.92 2.10 -4.00
C ARG A 59 7.90 0.94 -3.77
N GLY A 60 9.16 1.15 -4.14
CA GLY A 60 10.13 0.07 -4.20
C GLY A 60 9.64 -1.03 -5.14
N ARG A 61 9.60 -2.28 -4.66
CA ARG A 61 9.03 -3.41 -5.41
C ARG A 61 7.50 -3.51 -5.30
N SER A 62 6.84 -2.72 -4.47
CA SER A 62 5.40 -2.89 -4.24
C SER A 62 4.57 -2.04 -5.19
N VAL A 63 3.59 -2.67 -5.83
CA VAL A 63 2.56 -1.99 -6.61
C VAL A 63 1.34 -1.78 -5.72
N TRP A 64 0.98 -0.54 -5.50
CA TRP A 64 -0.15 -0.17 -4.66
C TRP A 64 -1.41 0.02 -5.50
N THR A 65 -2.37 -0.85 -5.25
CA THR A 65 -3.77 -0.73 -5.68
C THR A 65 -4.65 -0.50 -4.45
N PRO A 66 -5.89 0.01 -4.61
CA PRO A 66 -6.84 0.06 -3.49
C PRO A 66 -7.06 -1.31 -2.84
N LEU A 67 -7.07 -2.38 -3.64
CA LEU A 67 -7.19 -3.76 -3.16
C LEU A 67 -5.97 -4.19 -2.32
N TYR A 68 -4.75 -3.94 -2.78
CA TYR A 68 -3.55 -4.22 -1.98
C TYR A 68 -3.53 -3.40 -0.69
N ALA A 69 -3.96 -2.13 -0.73
CA ALA A 69 -4.02 -1.32 0.47
C ALA A 69 -5.02 -1.87 1.50
N ALA A 70 -6.16 -2.41 1.05
CA ALA A 70 -7.13 -3.08 1.93
C ALA A 70 -6.54 -4.34 2.56
N TYR A 71 -5.81 -5.16 1.80
CA TYR A 71 -5.03 -6.27 2.34
C TYR A 71 -3.97 -5.79 3.34
N PHE A 72 -3.20 -4.75 3.00
CA PHE A 72 -2.16 -4.20 3.85
C PHE A 72 -2.72 -3.67 5.19
N LYS A 73 -4.00 -3.30 5.27
CA LYS A 73 -4.65 -2.84 6.49
C LYS A 73 -5.55 -3.88 7.16
N ASP A 74 -5.54 -5.14 6.68
CA ASP A 74 -6.45 -6.21 7.11
C ASP A 74 -7.93 -5.79 7.10
N CYS A 75 -8.37 -5.23 5.97
CA CYS A 75 -9.74 -4.76 5.76
C CYS A 75 -10.48 -5.68 4.77
N PRO A 76 -10.84 -6.92 5.15
CA PRO A 76 -11.40 -7.91 4.23
C PRO A 76 -12.75 -7.50 3.64
N GLU A 77 -13.63 -6.87 4.43
CA GLU A 77 -14.94 -6.38 3.93
C GLU A 77 -14.76 -5.30 2.86
N LEU A 78 -13.79 -4.40 3.06
CA LEU A 78 -13.48 -3.35 2.12
C LEU A 78 -12.86 -3.94 0.83
N ALA A 79 -11.99 -4.93 0.96
CA ALA A 79 -11.42 -5.65 -0.18
C ALA A 79 -12.49 -6.37 -1.00
N ALA A 80 -13.43 -7.07 -0.35
CA ALA A 80 -14.55 -7.71 -1.01
C ALA A 80 -15.41 -6.70 -1.79
N ARG A 81 -15.64 -5.51 -1.21
CA ARG A 81 -16.33 -4.42 -1.91
C ARG A 81 -15.53 -3.93 -3.13
N TYR A 82 -14.22 -3.78 -3.01
CA TYR A 82 -13.36 -3.36 -4.14
C TYR A 82 -13.37 -4.37 -5.29
N LEU A 83 -13.32 -5.67 -4.98
CA LEU A 83 -13.50 -6.74 -5.96
C LEU A 83 -14.88 -6.65 -6.64
N GLY A 84 -15.95 -6.42 -5.88
CA GLY A 84 -17.31 -6.21 -6.43
C GLY A 84 -17.44 -4.97 -7.32
N MET A 85 -16.56 -3.97 -7.16
CA MET A 85 -16.45 -2.79 -8.04
C MET A 85 -15.50 -3.01 -9.23
N GLY A 86 -14.96 -4.22 -9.38
CA GLY A 86 -14.10 -4.61 -10.51
C GLY A 86 -12.62 -4.34 -10.31
N ALA A 87 -12.12 -4.22 -9.07
CA ALA A 87 -10.68 -4.26 -8.80
C ALA A 87 -10.09 -5.56 -9.36
N HIS A 88 -8.93 -5.49 -10.00
CA HIS A 88 -8.29 -6.68 -10.54
C HIS A 88 -7.73 -7.55 -9.38
N PRO A 89 -8.20 -8.80 -9.22
CA PRO A 89 -7.91 -9.63 -8.04
C PRO A 89 -6.43 -10.04 -7.92
N ALA A 90 -5.71 -10.11 -9.03
CA ALA A 90 -4.30 -10.51 -9.03
C ALA A 90 -3.29 -9.34 -8.94
N VAL A 91 -3.73 -8.08 -9.11
CA VAL A 91 -2.82 -6.94 -9.29
C VAL A 91 -2.60 -6.19 -7.99
N GLY A 92 -1.33 -6.00 -7.64
CA GLY A 92 -0.88 -5.23 -6.47
C GLY A 92 0.13 -6.01 -5.64
N GLY A 93 0.52 -5.50 -4.49
CA GLY A 93 1.48 -6.18 -3.61
C GLY A 93 2.90 -6.18 -4.15
N MET A 94 3.73 -7.05 -3.58
CA MET A 94 5.13 -7.19 -3.97
C MET A 94 5.21 -7.65 -5.42
N GLU A 95 5.96 -6.91 -6.22
CA GLU A 95 6.17 -7.11 -7.66
C GLU A 95 4.87 -7.13 -8.47
N GLY A 96 3.80 -6.56 -7.91
CA GLY A 96 2.49 -6.48 -8.55
C GLY A 96 1.71 -7.78 -8.64
N ASP A 97 2.16 -8.83 -7.95
CA ASP A 97 1.42 -10.07 -7.77
C ASP A 97 0.80 -10.13 -6.37
N LEU A 98 -0.49 -9.83 -6.30
CA LEU A 98 -1.20 -9.78 -5.03
C LEU A 98 -1.38 -11.18 -4.45
N LEU A 99 -1.68 -12.18 -5.29
CA LEU A 99 -1.89 -13.54 -4.82
C LEU A 99 -0.59 -14.15 -4.27
N ALA A 100 0.54 -13.98 -4.96
CA ALA A 100 1.84 -14.37 -4.43
C ALA A 100 2.17 -13.62 -3.14
N THR A 101 1.84 -12.32 -3.06
CA THR A 101 2.08 -11.52 -1.84
C THR A 101 1.30 -12.07 -0.66
N VAL A 102 0.01 -12.37 -0.82
CA VAL A 102 -0.81 -12.96 0.26
C VAL A 102 -0.26 -14.31 0.69
N ILE A 103 0.14 -15.14 -0.26
CA ILE A 103 0.65 -16.48 0.02
C ILE A 103 2.00 -16.41 0.74
N SER A 104 2.95 -15.63 0.23
CA SER A 104 4.35 -15.66 0.68
C SER A 104 4.65 -14.75 1.86
N TRP A 105 3.85 -13.71 2.09
CA TRP A 105 4.13 -12.76 3.15
C TRP A 105 3.64 -13.28 4.49
N ASP A 106 4.61 -13.66 5.33
CA ASP A 106 4.40 -14.26 6.64
C ASP A 106 3.96 -13.25 7.72
N ARG A 107 2.90 -12.51 7.40
CA ARG A 107 2.30 -11.52 8.29
C ARG A 107 1.29 -12.13 9.25
N TRP A 108 0.63 -13.21 8.82
CA TRP A 108 -0.40 -13.91 9.57
C TRP A 108 -0.26 -15.42 9.42
N GLU A 109 -0.84 -16.13 10.37
CA GLU A 109 -0.99 -17.59 10.32
C GLU A 109 -1.73 -18.05 9.05
N VAL A 110 -1.49 -19.30 8.66
CA VAL A 110 -2.07 -19.91 7.45
C VAL A 110 -3.59 -19.74 7.34
N PRO A 111 -4.41 -19.95 8.40
CA PRO A 111 -5.86 -19.80 8.27
C PRO A 111 -6.30 -18.40 7.82
N LYS A 112 -5.67 -17.34 8.34
CA LYS A 112 -5.98 -15.96 7.96
C LYS A 112 -5.51 -15.65 6.54
N ARG A 113 -4.33 -16.14 6.14
CA ARG A 113 -3.87 -16.04 4.75
C ARG A 113 -4.81 -16.79 3.79
N ALA A 114 -5.31 -17.95 4.20
CA ALA A 114 -6.24 -18.76 3.41
C ALA A 114 -7.55 -18.03 3.11
N GLU A 115 -8.11 -17.28 4.07
CA GLU A 115 -9.29 -16.43 3.84
C GLU A 115 -9.06 -15.42 2.70
N TRP A 116 -7.90 -14.75 2.73
CA TRP A 116 -7.51 -13.80 1.69
C TRP A 116 -7.27 -14.49 0.34
N VAL A 117 -6.57 -15.63 0.32
CA VAL A 117 -6.35 -16.43 -0.89
C VAL A 117 -7.69 -16.80 -1.54
N GLN A 118 -8.63 -17.35 -0.76
CA GLN A 118 -9.95 -17.73 -1.27
C GLN A 118 -10.72 -16.53 -1.80
N MET A 119 -10.66 -15.38 -1.12
CA MET A 119 -11.30 -14.15 -1.59
C MET A 119 -10.76 -13.71 -2.96
N LEU A 120 -9.44 -13.69 -3.13
CA LEU A 120 -8.82 -13.29 -4.39
C LEU A 120 -9.12 -14.29 -5.52
N VAL A 121 -9.05 -15.59 -5.24
CA VAL A 121 -9.36 -16.63 -6.23
C VAL A 121 -10.82 -16.58 -6.68
N ARG A 122 -11.77 -16.40 -5.75
CA ARG A 122 -13.19 -16.17 -6.07
C ARG A 122 -13.39 -14.88 -6.87
N GLY A 123 -12.57 -13.86 -6.61
CA GLY A 123 -12.51 -12.63 -7.38
C GLY A 123 -11.93 -12.80 -8.79
N GLY A 124 -11.32 -13.95 -9.10
CA GLY A 124 -10.77 -14.29 -10.41
C GLY A 124 -9.24 -14.35 -10.49
N ALA A 125 -8.50 -14.22 -9.37
CA ALA A 125 -7.06 -14.46 -9.38
C ALA A 125 -6.76 -15.93 -9.72
N ARG A 126 -5.66 -16.15 -10.44
CA ARG A 126 -5.24 -17.49 -10.87
C ARG A 126 -3.75 -17.69 -10.61
N LEU A 127 -3.36 -18.90 -10.18
CA LEU A 127 -1.98 -19.30 -9.96
C LEU A 127 -1.18 -19.34 -11.27
N ASP A 128 -1.84 -19.76 -12.35
CA ASP A 128 -1.23 -20.02 -13.66
C ASP A 128 -1.48 -18.90 -14.67
N SER A 129 -1.86 -17.70 -14.19
CA SER A 129 -1.96 -16.49 -15.02
C SER A 129 -0.99 -15.42 -14.50
N PRO A 130 -0.26 -14.74 -15.40
CA PRO A 130 0.56 -13.61 -15.00
C PRO A 130 -0.34 -12.43 -14.55
N PRO A 131 -0.04 -11.75 -13.43
CA PRO A 131 -0.77 -10.56 -13.03
C PRO A 131 -0.35 -9.35 -13.86
N ILE A 132 0.88 -8.87 -13.66
CA ILE A 132 1.52 -7.79 -14.43
C ILE A 132 2.96 -8.11 -14.86
N THR A 133 3.43 -9.33 -14.55
CA THR A 133 4.80 -9.79 -14.81
C THR A 133 4.80 -10.91 -15.84
N ASP A 134 5.94 -11.23 -16.44
CA ASP A 134 6.01 -12.32 -17.43
C ASP A 134 5.91 -13.73 -16.82
N ARG A 135 6.07 -13.86 -15.50
CA ARG A 135 5.93 -15.13 -14.77
C ARG A 135 4.55 -15.27 -14.13
N THR A 136 4.06 -16.51 -14.04
CA THR A 136 2.84 -16.81 -13.29
C THR A 136 3.09 -16.74 -11.77
N THR A 137 2.02 -16.54 -11.01
CA THR A 137 2.07 -16.59 -9.55
C THR A 137 2.66 -17.91 -9.05
N ARG A 138 2.30 -19.04 -9.66
CA ARG A 138 2.86 -20.36 -9.33
C ARG A 138 4.35 -20.42 -9.57
N GLN A 139 4.82 -20.00 -10.75
CA GLN A 139 6.25 -20.03 -11.08
C GLN A 139 7.07 -19.24 -10.05
N ARG A 140 6.60 -18.05 -9.69
CA ARG A 140 7.23 -17.24 -8.64
C ARG A 140 7.29 -17.97 -7.31
N LEU A 141 6.16 -18.47 -6.83
CA LEU A 141 6.07 -19.11 -5.52
C LEU A 141 6.93 -20.37 -5.43
N MET A 142 6.97 -21.18 -6.49
CA MET A 142 7.80 -22.38 -6.53
C MET A 142 9.29 -22.03 -6.54
N GLN A 143 9.69 -21.03 -7.32
CA GLN A 143 11.08 -20.61 -7.42
C GLN A 143 11.61 -20.03 -6.09
N GLU A 144 10.79 -19.25 -5.40
CA GLU A 144 11.21 -18.52 -4.19
C GLU A 144 10.95 -19.29 -2.89
N TYR A 145 9.93 -20.16 -2.87
CA TYR A 145 9.40 -20.72 -1.63
C TYR A 145 8.96 -22.20 -1.71
N GLY A 146 9.27 -22.93 -2.80
CA GLY A 146 8.75 -24.28 -3.05
C GLY A 146 9.10 -25.37 -2.03
N GLN A 147 9.89 -25.07 -1.01
CA GLN A 147 10.21 -25.98 0.11
C GLN A 147 9.48 -25.66 1.41
N ARG A 148 8.63 -24.62 1.44
CA ARG A 148 7.90 -24.19 2.63
C ARG A 148 6.52 -24.84 2.69
N ASP A 149 6.29 -25.68 3.70
CA ASP A 149 5.01 -26.39 3.88
C ASP A 149 3.80 -25.45 3.99
N ASP A 150 3.94 -24.32 4.68
CA ASP A 150 2.88 -23.34 4.85
C ASP A 150 2.49 -22.69 3.51
N ILE A 151 3.47 -22.45 2.64
CA ILE A 151 3.27 -21.92 1.29
C ILE A 151 2.62 -22.97 0.39
N MET A 152 3.09 -24.22 0.44
CA MET A 152 2.50 -25.31 -0.32
C MET A 152 1.04 -25.55 0.08
N ALA A 153 0.71 -25.43 1.37
CA ALA A 153 -0.67 -25.51 1.85
C ALA A 153 -1.56 -24.41 1.27
N LEU A 154 -1.08 -23.16 1.23
CA LEU A 154 -1.82 -22.04 0.66
C LEU A 154 -1.98 -22.13 -0.87
N ILE A 155 -0.99 -22.69 -1.58
CA ILE A 155 -1.08 -22.98 -3.01
C ILE A 155 -2.17 -24.02 -3.25
N LYS A 156 -2.18 -25.11 -2.48
CA LYS A 156 -3.23 -26.12 -2.56
C LYS A 156 -4.62 -25.52 -2.33
N ILE A 157 -4.76 -24.62 -1.35
CA ILE A 157 -6.02 -23.92 -1.09
C ILE A 157 -6.44 -23.05 -2.28
N ALA A 158 -5.50 -22.39 -2.96
CA ALA A 158 -5.81 -21.63 -4.17
C ALA A 158 -6.29 -22.55 -5.30
N GLU A 159 -5.62 -23.69 -5.53
CA GLU A 159 -6.02 -24.69 -6.53
C GLU A 159 -7.42 -25.26 -6.26
N ASP A 160 -7.67 -25.67 -5.01
CA ASP A 160 -8.96 -26.24 -4.58
C ASP A 160 -10.11 -25.21 -4.70
N ALA A 161 -9.79 -23.92 -4.68
CA ALA A 161 -10.75 -22.83 -4.91
C ALA A 161 -10.96 -22.47 -6.39
N GLY A 162 -10.32 -23.18 -7.33
CA GLY A 162 -10.39 -22.93 -8.78
C GLY A 162 -9.44 -21.83 -9.27
N GLY A 163 -8.38 -21.57 -8.50
CA GLY A 163 -7.29 -20.64 -8.77
C GLY A 163 -6.20 -21.24 -9.63
#